data_AF-A0A939X5F6-F1
#
_entry.id   AF-A0A939X5F6-F1
#
_cell.length_a   1.000
_cell.length_b   1.000
_cell.length_c   1.000
_cell.angle_alpha   90.00
_cell.angle_beta   90.00
_cell.angle_gamma   90.00
#
_symmetry.space_group_name_H-M   'P 1'
#
loop_
_entity.id
_entity.type
_entity.pdbx_description
1 polymer ?
#
loop_
_entity_poly.entity_id
_entity_poly.type
_entity_poly.pdbx_seq_one_letter_code
_entity_poly.pdbx_strand_id
1 'polypeptide(L)'
;VFSCFNISFEFFSVTGIVLVFGLGLDYIIYTVSGSHSDTEDTALERTAVFLSFVTTVLSFGVLAFSSFRPVHQIGLTVFIGLTVAYLASVLYGVLRDEA
;
A
#
# COMPACT_ATOMS: atom_id res chain seq x y z
N VAL A 1 -6.01 5.63 -13.75
CA VAL A 1 -4.54 5.50 -13.98
C VAL A 1 -4.24 4.60 -15.17
N PHE A 2 -4.48 3.28 -15.12
CA PHE A 2 -4.23 2.36 -16.26
C PHE A 2 -4.93 2.78 -17.56
N SER A 3 -6.20 3.20 -17.46
CA SER A 3 -6.96 3.72 -18.62
C SER A 3 -6.51 5.08 -19.13
N CYS A 4 -5.78 5.88 -18.33
CA CYS A 4 -5.26 7.20 -18.78
C CYS A 4 -3.88 7.09 -19.44
N PHE A 5 -3.10 6.06 -19.11
CA PHE A 5 -1.70 5.91 -19.56
C PHE A 5 -1.52 4.95 -20.75
N ASN A 6 -2.59 4.42 -21.36
CA ASN A 6 -2.51 3.46 -22.48
C ASN A 6 -1.60 2.26 -22.17
N ILE A 7 -1.65 1.79 -20.93
CA ILE A 7 -0.82 0.69 -20.45
C ILE A 7 -1.56 -0.62 -20.77
N SER A 8 -0.95 -1.53 -21.55
CA SER A 8 -1.52 -2.83 -21.86
C SER A 8 -1.88 -3.57 -20.57
N PHE A 9 -3.16 -3.95 -20.41
CA PHE A 9 -3.64 -4.76 -19.29
C PHE A 9 -3.03 -6.18 -19.39
N GLU A 10 -1.82 -6.34 -18.86
CA GLU A 10 -1.16 -7.63 -18.74
C GLU A 10 -1.49 -8.27 -17.38
N PHE A 11 -1.40 -9.61 -17.31
CA PHE A 11 -1.57 -10.39 -16.07
C PHE A 11 -0.82 -9.79 -14.87
N PHE A 12 0.35 -9.21 -15.14
CA PHE A 12 1.22 -8.55 -14.19
C PHE A 12 0.55 -7.35 -13.48
N SER A 13 -0.23 -6.52 -14.17
CA SER A 13 -0.98 -5.42 -13.54
C SER A 13 -2.05 -5.94 -12.59
N VAL A 14 -2.73 -7.04 -12.92
CA VAL A 14 -3.75 -7.66 -12.05
C VAL A 14 -3.11 -8.17 -10.76
N THR A 15 -1.95 -8.84 -10.87
CA THR A 15 -1.17 -9.28 -9.69
C THR A 15 -0.78 -8.10 -8.80
N GLY A 16 -0.42 -6.96 -9.40
CA GLY A 16 -0.11 -5.74 -8.66
C GLY A 16 -1.31 -5.21 -7.85
N ILE A 17 -2.52 -5.25 -8.42
CA ILE A 17 -3.75 -4.84 -7.73
C ILE A 17 -4.06 -5.78 -6.56
N VAL A 18 -3.89 -7.10 -6.73
CA VAL A 18 -4.11 -8.08 -5.66
C VAL A 18 -3.13 -7.86 -4.50
N LEU A 19 -1.86 -7.58 -4.80
CA LEU A 19 -0.85 -7.25 -3.79
C LEU A 19 -1.20 -5.98 -3.02
N VAL A 20 -1.63 -4.93 -3.72
CA VAL A 20 -2.07 -3.68 -3.09
C VAL A 20 -3.23 -3.92 -2.16
N PHE A 21 -4.20 -4.74 -2.57
CA PHE A 21 -5.36 -5.05 -1.76
C PHE A 21 -4.97 -5.81 -0.49
N GLY A 22 -4.11 -6.83 -0.60
CA GLY A 22 -3.62 -7.59 0.57
C GLY A 22 -2.85 -6.72 1.57
N LEU A 23 -1.95 -5.86 1.07
CA LEU A 23 -1.14 -4.97 1.92
C LEU A 23 -1.95 -3.81 2.52
N GLY A 24 -2.96 -3.30 1.79
CA GLY A 24 -3.86 -2.26 2.29
C GLY A 24 -4.78 -2.76 3.41
N LEU A 25 -5.26 -4.01 3.32
CA LEU A 25 -6.08 -4.63 4.37
C LEU A 25 -5.34 -4.78 5.69
N ASP A 26 -4.06 -5.14 5.64
CA ASP A 26 -3.21 -5.31 6.82
C ASP A 26 -3.17 -4.02 7.67
N TYR A 27 -3.14 -2.87 7.00
CA TYR A 27 -3.13 -1.56 7.64
C TYR A 27 -4.49 -1.17 8.24
N ILE A 28 -5.61 -1.50 7.57
CA ILE A 28 -6.97 -1.24 8.08
C ILE A 28 -7.24 -2.07 9.33
N ILE A 29 -6.86 -3.35 9.30
CA ILE A 29 -7.02 -4.27 10.44
C ILE A 29 -6.24 -3.75 11.63
N TYR A 30 -5.00 -3.29 11.42
CA TYR A 30 -4.18 -2.72 12.48
C TYR A 30 -4.80 -1.44 13.09
N THR A 31 -5.28 -0.54 12.23
CA THR A 31 -5.95 0.71 12.67
C THR A 31 -7.24 0.44 13.46
N VAL A 32 -7.95 -0.64 13.15
CA VAL A 32 -9.16 -1.07 13.87
C VAL A 32 -8.84 -1.80 15.18
N SER A 33 -7.88 -2.74 15.17
CA SER A 33 -7.48 -3.53 16.35
C SER A 33 -6.79 -2.69 17.43
N GLY A 34 -6.05 -1.64 17.04
CA GLY A 34 -5.42 -0.73 18.00
C GLY A 34 -6.39 0.05 18.90
N SER A 35 -7.70 -0.05 18.65
CA SER A 35 -8.75 0.53 19.51
C SER A 35 -8.99 -0.24 20.81
N HIS A 36 -8.45 -1.44 20.99
CA HIS A 36 -8.88 -2.37 22.05
C HIS A 36 -7.79 -2.80 23.03
N SER A 37 -6.51 -2.43 22.83
CA SER A 37 -5.41 -2.92 23.65
C SER A 37 -4.35 -1.84 23.91
N ASP A 38 -4.22 -1.51 25.20
CA ASP A 38 -3.14 -0.86 25.95
C ASP A 38 -1.99 -0.17 25.18
N THR A 39 -1.80 1.10 25.54
CA THR A 39 -1.20 2.24 24.84
C THR A 39 0.28 2.16 24.39
N GLU A 40 1.07 1.14 24.75
CA GLU A 40 2.51 1.11 24.43
C GLU A 40 2.91 0.15 23.30
N ASP A 41 2.34 -1.05 23.25
CA ASP A 41 2.67 -2.02 22.19
C ASP A 41 2.09 -1.61 20.82
N THR A 42 0.97 -0.89 20.83
CA THR A 42 0.31 -0.37 19.62
C THR A 42 1.12 0.71 18.89
N ALA A 43 2.06 1.38 19.55
CA ALA A 43 2.91 2.38 18.89
C ALA A 43 4.05 1.71 18.11
N LEU A 44 4.62 0.64 18.68
CA LEU A 44 5.72 -0.11 18.09
C LEU A 44 5.27 -0.90 16.86
N GLU A 45 4.14 -1.60 16.97
CA GLU A 45 3.57 -2.35 15.84
C GLU A 45 3.15 -1.40 14.69
N ARG A 46 2.60 -0.22 14.99
CA ARG A 46 2.26 0.80 13.96
C ARG A 46 3.49 1.23 13.17
N THR A 47 4.60 1.40 13.88
CA THR A 47 5.88 1.82 13.30
C THR A 47 6.50 0.69 12.48
N ALA A 48 6.41 -0.56 12.95
CA ALA A 48 6.88 -1.74 12.22
C ALA A 48 6.11 -1.96 10.91
N VAL A 49 4.78 -1.85 10.95
CA VAL A 49 3.91 -1.95 9.76
C VAL A 49 4.19 -0.80 8.79
N PHE A 50 4.35 0.43 9.29
CA PHE A 50 4.75 1.57 8.45
C PHE A 50 6.11 1.35 7.79
N LEU A 51 7.10 0.85 8.53
CA LEU A 51 8.43 0.59 8.00
C LEU A 51 8.42 -0.53 6.94
N SER A 52 7.64 -1.60 7.17
CA SER A 52 7.41 -2.68 6.18
C SER A 52 6.74 -2.15 4.90
N PHE A 53 5.79 -1.23 5.04
CA PHE A 53 5.17 -0.55 3.90
C PHE A 53 6.20 0.29 3.13
N VAL A 54 7.00 1.10 3.82
CA VAL A 54 8.03 1.97 3.20
C VAL A 54 9.05 1.13 2.43
N THR A 55 9.54 0.03 3.00
CA THR A 55 10.48 -0.86 2.31
C THR A 55 9.83 -1.55 1.11
N THR A 56 8.55 -1.88 1.19
CA THR A 56 7.78 -2.46 0.08
C THR A 56 7.59 -1.46 -1.06
N VAL A 57 7.19 -0.22 -0.76
CA VAL A 57 7.06 0.87 -1.73
C VAL A 57 8.40 1.17 -2.39
N LEU A 58 9.49 1.21 -1.62
CA LEU A 58 10.84 1.37 -2.17
C LEU A 58 11.23 0.23 -3.10
N SER A 59 10.98 -1.01 -2.70
CA SER A 59 11.31 -2.19 -3.50
C SER A 59 10.55 -2.16 -4.84
N PHE A 60 9.23 -1.98 -4.82
CA PHE A 60 8.42 -1.91 -6.04
C PHE A 60 8.65 -0.63 -6.85
N GLY A 61 8.97 0.49 -6.20
CA GLY A 61 9.34 1.75 -6.85
C GLY A 61 10.65 1.63 -7.65
N VAL A 62 11.65 0.91 -7.13
CA VAL A 62 12.88 0.60 -7.87
C VAL A 62 12.58 -0.37 -9.03
N LEU A 63 11.71 -1.37 -8.82
CA LEU A 63 11.27 -2.25 -9.92
C LEU A 63 10.58 -1.48 -11.05
N ALA A 64 9.83 -0.41 -10.72
CA ALA A 64 9.22 0.46 -11.71
C ALA A 64 10.27 1.18 -12.59
N PHE A 65 11.54 1.28 -12.18
CA PHE A 65 12.60 1.87 -13.01
C PHE A 65 13.28 0.86 -13.95
N SER A 66 12.85 -0.41 -13.93
CA SER A 66 13.45 -1.47 -14.74
C SER A 66 13.10 -1.33 -16.22
N SER A 67 14.07 -1.57 -17.10
CA SER A 67 13.90 -1.60 -18.57
C SER A 67 13.04 -2.76 -19.09
N PHE A 68 12.64 -3.71 -18.23
CA PHE A 68 11.81 -4.85 -18.62
C PHE A 68 10.32 -4.52 -18.46
N ARG A 69 9.58 -4.42 -19.59
CA ARG A 69 8.18 -3.95 -19.65
C ARG A 69 7.23 -4.59 -18.60
N PRO A 70 7.24 -5.91 -18.36
CA PRO A 70 6.38 -6.53 -17.34
C PRO A 70 6.67 -6.07 -15.91
N VAL A 71 7.96 -5.93 -15.58
CA VAL A 71 8.42 -5.54 -14.23
C VAL A 71 8.15 -4.06 -13.97
N HIS A 72 8.32 -3.22 -14.99
CA HIS A 72 7.95 -1.81 -14.95
C HIS A 72 6.46 -1.65 -14.59
N GLN A 73 5.58 -2.40 -15.26
CA GLN A 73 4.15 -2.33 -15.01
C GLN A 73 3.78 -2.77 -13.58
N ILE A 74 4.26 -3.92 -13.10
CA ILE A 74 4.01 -4.34 -11.71
C ILE A 74 4.47 -3.29 -10.73
N GLY A 75 5.71 -2.80 -10.87
CA GLY A 75 6.26 -1.81 -9.96
C GLY A 75 5.39 -0.56 -9.89
N LEU A 76 4.97 -0.05 -11.05
CA LEU A 76 4.15 1.15 -11.15
C LEU A 76 2.71 0.93 -10.63
N THR A 77 2.11 -0.24 -10.90
CA THR A 77 0.79 -0.63 -10.39
C THR A 77 0.78 -0.64 -8.86
N VAL A 78 1.77 -1.34 -8.29
CA VAL A 78 1.87 -1.56 -6.85
C VAL A 78 2.25 -0.27 -6.15
N PHE A 79 3.20 0.51 -6.69
CA PHE A 79 3.61 1.79 -6.13
C PHE A 79 2.43 2.77 -6.00
N ILE A 80 1.66 2.95 -7.08
CA ILE A 80 0.49 3.85 -7.06
C ILE A 80 -0.59 3.29 -6.14
N GLY A 81 -0.88 2.00 -6.22
CA GLY A 81 -1.91 1.37 -5.41
C GLY A 81 -1.62 1.44 -3.91
N LEU A 82 -0.39 1.13 -3.49
CA LEU A 82 0.02 1.24 -2.08
C LEU A 82 -0.05 2.68 -1.59
N THR A 83 0.43 3.64 -2.39
CA THR A 83 0.39 5.05 -2.02
C THR A 83 -1.04 5.53 -1.77
N VAL A 84 -1.98 5.14 -2.65
CA VAL A 84 -3.41 5.47 -2.49
C VAL A 84 -4.02 4.76 -1.28
N ALA A 85 -3.74 3.47 -1.09
CA ALA A 85 -4.25 2.70 0.03
C ALA A 85 -3.77 3.25 1.39
N TYR A 86 -2.48 3.63 1.47
CA TYR A 86 -1.92 4.25 2.66
C TYR A 86 -2.57 5.61 2.93
N LEU A 87 -2.71 6.46 1.91
CA LEU A 87 -3.34 7.77 2.06
C LEU A 87 -4.81 7.64 2.51
N ALA A 88 -5.54 6.68 1.94
CA ALA A 88 -6.92 6.38 2.32
C ALA A 88 -7.03 5.91 3.78
N SER A 89 -6.08 5.09 4.25
CA SER A 89 -6.13 4.64 5.63
C SER A 89 -5.70 5.69 6.65
N VAL A 90 -4.74 6.56 6.31
CA VAL A 90 -4.42 7.73 7.13
C VAL A 90 -5.61 8.66 7.22
N LEU A 91 -6.30 8.90 6.09
CA LEU A 91 -7.52 9.71 6.05
C LEU A 91 -8.63 9.12 6.93
N TYR A 92 -8.84 7.79 6.87
CA TYR A 92 -9.81 7.12 7.74
C TYR A 92 -9.44 7.21 9.23
N GLY A 93 -8.15 7.12 9.57
CA GLY A 93 -7.67 7.35 10.93
C GLY A 93 -7.94 8.77 11.42
N VAL A 94 -7.68 9.78 10.59
CA VAL A 94 -7.94 11.21 10.92
C VAL A 94 -9.43 11.48 11.08
N LEU A 95 -10.28 10.97 10.20
CA LEU A 95 -11.75 11.13 10.29
C LEU A 95 -12.34 10.51 11.55
N ARG A 96 -11.68 9.50 12.11
CA ARG A 96 -12.11 8.82 13.35
C ARG A 96 -11.65 9.55 14.61
N ASP A 97 -10.61 10.38 14.54
CA ASP A 97 -10.17 11.23 15.66
C ASP A 97 -11.13 12.43 15.89
N GLU A 98 -11.89 12.82 14.85
CA GLU A 98 -12.85 13.93 14.87
C GLU A 98 -14.29 13.53 15.32
N ALA A 99 -14.56 12.24 15.55
CA ALA A 99 -15.89 11.69 15.87
C ALA A 99 -15.95 11.04 17.26
#